data_AF-A0A7S0XVR2-F1
#
_entry.id   AF-A0A7S0XVR2-F1
#
_cell.length_a   1.000
_cell.length_b   1.000
_cell.length_c   1.000
_cell.angle_alpha   90.00
_cell.angle_beta   90.00
_cell.angle_gamma   90.00
#
_symmetry.space_group_name_H-M   'P 1'
#
loop_
_entity.id
_entity.type
_entity.pdbx_description
1 polymer ?
#
loop_
_entity_poly.entity_id
_entity_poly.type
_entity_poly.pdbx_seq_one_letter_code
_entity_poly.pdbx_strand_id
1 'polypeptide(L)'
;LTRTEVVACGRGRTDAAGVVVTHRGKCVMEECEVTGSVNYGVYVEKRSDFKMTDTKIDKSAKIGLMAMGRTTSVTITRGALTGSGSHGLRAGQQAFVSCNGTTFSQNGGL
;
A
#
# COMPACT_ATOMS: atom_id res chain seq x y z
N LEU A 1 23.01 -2.79 -1.11
CA LEU A 1 21.75 -3.26 -0.49
C LEU A 1 21.29 -2.17 0.46
N THR A 2 20.57 -1.18 -0.06
CA THR A 2 20.14 -0.01 0.71
C THR A 2 18.68 -0.22 1.07
N ARG A 3 18.43 -0.79 2.25
CA ARG A 3 17.07 -0.95 2.81
C ARG A 3 16.54 0.44 3.15
N THR A 4 15.63 0.97 2.33
CA THR A 4 15.01 2.28 2.58
C THR A 4 13.79 2.08 3.47
N GLU A 5 13.92 2.38 4.77
CA GLU A 5 12.78 2.50 5.67
C GLU A 5 12.09 3.85 5.40
N VAL A 6 10.93 3.81 4.74
CA VAL A 6 10.09 5.00 4.55
C VAL A 6 9.32 5.24 5.85
N VAL A 7 9.85 6.13 6.69
CA VAL A 7 9.15 6.62 7.89
C VAL A 7 8.22 7.76 7.47
N ALA A 8 6.93 7.60 7.78
CA ALA A 8 5.84 8.49 7.45
C ALA A 8 6.13 9.98 7.77
N CYS A 9 6.02 10.86 6.78
CA CYS A 9 5.98 12.30 6.97
C CYS A 9 4.56 12.81 6.67
N GLY A 10 3.70 12.80 7.70
CA GLY A 10 2.31 13.20 7.59
C GLY A 10 2.10 14.70 7.77
N ARG A 11 1.34 15.32 6.86
CA ARG A 11 0.47 16.46 7.18
C ARG A 11 -0.89 16.27 6.50
N GLY A 12 -1.87 15.85 7.30
CA GLY A 12 -3.29 15.75 6.94
C GLY A 12 -3.86 14.37 7.21
N ARG A 13 -4.71 14.25 8.24
CA ARG A 13 -5.51 13.07 8.66
C ARG A 13 -5.20 11.80 7.86
N THR A 14 -4.06 11.18 8.15
CA THR A 14 -3.74 9.84 7.70
C THR A 14 -4.16 8.96 8.87
N ASP A 15 -5.16 8.09 8.69
CA ASP A 15 -5.75 7.27 9.77
C ASP A 15 -4.77 6.20 10.32
N ALA A 16 -3.55 6.59 10.68
CA ALA A 16 -2.41 5.76 11.09
C ALA A 16 -1.93 4.75 10.03
N ALA A 17 -1.80 5.22 8.78
CA ALA A 17 -1.19 4.45 7.71
C ALA A 17 0.34 4.54 7.71
N GLY A 18 1.04 3.48 7.30
CA GLY A 18 2.51 3.45 7.19
C GLY A 18 3.04 4.36 6.07
N VAL A 19 2.44 4.29 4.89
CA VAL A 19 2.74 5.17 3.74
C VAL A 19 1.44 5.79 3.22
N VAL A 20 1.48 7.09 2.94
CA VAL A 20 0.35 7.80 2.32
C VAL A 20 0.79 8.52 1.05
N VAL A 21 0.07 8.26 -0.03
CA VAL A 21 0.26 8.92 -1.32
C VAL A 21 -1.06 9.56 -1.74
N THR A 22 -1.10 10.89 -1.73
CA THR A 22 -2.33 11.65 -1.90
C THR A 22 -2.05 12.94 -2.68
N HIS A 23 -3.11 13.65 -3.08
CA HIS A 23 -3.06 14.93 -3.79
C HIS A 23 -2.15 14.93 -5.03
N ARG A 24 -2.32 13.96 -5.94
CA ARG A 24 -1.48 13.76 -7.13
C ARG A 24 -0.03 13.40 -6.80
N GLY A 25 0.17 12.75 -5.66
CA GLY A 25 1.46 12.27 -5.23
C GLY A 25 1.97 11.12 -6.11
N LYS A 26 3.29 10.96 -6.13
CA LYS A 26 3.97 9.84 -6.79
C LYS A 26 4.91 9.20 -5.79
N CYS A 27 4.87 7.88 -5.69
CA CYS A 27 5.75 7.13 -4.80
C CYS A 27 6.23 5.87 -5.51
N VAL A 28 7.53 5.58 -5.36
CA VAL A 28 8.18 4.38 -5.85
C VAL A 28 8.90 3.75 -4.67
N MET A 29 8.69 2.45 -4.46
CA MET A 29 9.35 1.64 -3.43
C MET A 29 9.99 0.43 -4.08
N GLU A 30 11.25 0.15 -3.76
CA GLU A 30 11.99 -0.97 -4.31
C GLU A 30 12.75 -1.63 -3.15
N GLU A 31 12.61 -2.95 -3.01
CA GLU A 31 13.26 -3.72 -1.94
C GLU A 31 12.94 -3.21 -0.52
N CYS A 32 11.72 -2.69 -0.32
CA CYS A 32 11.28 -2.12 0.95
C CYS A 32 10.42 -3.09 1.77
N GLU A 33 10.21 -2.75 3.04
CA GLU A 33 9.27 -3.43 3.92
C GLU A 33 8.43 -2.41 4.72
N VAL A 34 7.10 -2.57 4.69
CA VAL A 34 6.15 -1.80 5.51
C VAL A 34 5.48 -2.77 6.48
N THR A 35 5.63 -2.55 7.79
CA THR A 35 5.08 -3.48 8.81
C THR A 35 4.33 -2.76 9.92
N GLY A 36 3.43 -3.49 10.61
CA GLY A 36 2.88 -3.07 11.90
C GLY A 36 2.03 -1.81 11.87
N SER A 37 1.44 -1.47 10.73
CA SER A 37 0.61 -0.27 10.61
C SER A 37 -0.73 -0.43 11.32
N VAL A 38 -1.15 0.59 12.08
CA VAL A 38 -2.34 0.55 12.96
C VAL A 38 -3.66 0.52 12.17
N ASN A 39 -3.63 0.85 10.88
CA ASN A 39 -4.81 0.77 10.03
C ASN A 39 -4.47 0.26 8.63
N TYR A 40 -3.79 1.07 7.83
CA TYR A 40 -3.40 0.74 6.46
C TYR A 40 -1.89 0.61 6.36
N GLY A 41 -1.37 -0.40 5.67
CA GLY A 41 0.06 -0.42 5.34
C GLY A 41 0.40 0.74 4.39
N VAL A 42 -0.31 0.78 3.27
CA VAL A 42 -0.22 1.85 2.26
C VAL A 42 -1.61 2.37 1.92
N TYR A 43 -1.78 3.69 1.90
CA TYR A 43 -3.01 4.37 1.49
C TYR A 43 -2.74 5.31 0.30
N VAL A 44 -3.40 5.04 -0.83
CA VAL A 44 -3.23 5.78 -2.08
C VAL A 44 -4.57 6.38 -2.49
N GLU A 45 -4.63 7.69 -2.67
CA GLU A 45 -5.87 8.38 -3.05
C GLU A 45 -5.65 9.65 -3.89
N LYS A 46 -6.75 10.31 -4.28
CA LYS A 46 -6.75 11.66 -4.89
C LYS A 46 -5.84 11.78 -6.11
N ARG A 47 -6.04 10.88 -7.09
CA ARG A 47 -5.36 10.88 -8.39
C ARG A 47 -3.85 10.67 -8.29
N SER A 48 -3.43 9.80 -7.37
CA SER A 48 -2.01 9.54 -7.10
C SER A 48 -1.53 8.25 -7.75
N ASP A 49 -0.22 8.16 -7.94
CA ASP A 49 0.44 6.98 -8.51
C ASP A 49 1.39 6.35 -7.49
N PHE A 50 1.20 5.06 -7.23
CA PHE A 50 2.08 4.29 -6.36
C PHE A 50 2.64 3.09 -7.12
N LYS A 51 3.95 2.88 -7.01
CA LYS A 51 4.63 1.73 -7.58
C LYS A 51 5.48 1.06 -6.52
N MET A 52 5.42 -0.26 -6.47
CA MET A 52 6.32 -1.05 -5.65
C MET A 52 6.86 -2.25 -6.42
N THR A 53 8.14 -2.55 -6.21
CA THR A 53 8.84 -3.68 -6.79
C THR A 53 9.62 -4.43 -5.70
N ASP A 54 9.52 -5.76 -5.68
CA ASP A 54 10.25 -6.61 -4.70
C ASP A 54 10.08 -6.14 -3.24
N THR A 55 8.89 -5.63 -2.92
CA THR A 55 8.57 -4.96 -1.66
C THR A 55 7.50 -5.73 -0.91
N LYS A 56 7.55 -5.71 0.43
CA LYS A 56 6.59 -6.39 1.30
C LYS A 56 5.79 -5.38 2.13
N ILE A 57 4.48 -5.59 2.21
CA ILE A 57 3.58 -4.93 3.16
C ILE A 57 3.02 -6.04 4.06
N ASP A 58 3.30 -5.98 5.36
CA ASP A 58 2.99 -7.03 6.31
C ASP A 58 2.25 -6.52 7.55
N LYS A 59 1.38 -7.35 8.12
CA LYS A 59 0.80 -7.13 9.47
C LYS A 59 0.15 -5.75 9.64
N SER A 60 -0.59 -5.29 8.63
CA SER A 60 -1.43 -4.10 8.76
C SER A 60 -2.72 -4.45 9.51
N ALA A 61 -3.09 -3.69 10.54
CA ALA A 61 -4.20 -4.07 11.41
C ALA A 61 -5.56 -4.15 10.68
N LYS A 62 -5.75 -3.39 9.59
CA LYS A 62 -6.95 -3.50 8.73
C LYS A 62 -6.62 -3.92 7.30
N ILE A 63 -6.02 -3.07 6.48
CA ILE A 63 -5.80 -3.37 5.04
C ILE A 63 -4.32 -3.18 4.72
N GLY A 64 -3.71 -4.11 3.97
CA GLY A 64 -2.33 -3.98 3.52
C GLY A 64 -2.16 -2.76 2.62
N LEU A 65 -2.84 -2.74 1.47
CA LEU A 65 -2.86 -1.61 0.55
C LEU A 65 -4.29 -1.19 0.19
N MET A 66 -4.63 0.06 0.45
CA MET A 66 -5.92 0.67 0.10
C MET A 66 -5.71 1.69 -1.02
N ALA A 67 -6.35 1.47 -2.17
CA ALA A 67 -6.33 2.36 -3.32
C ALA A 67 -7.73 2.92 -3.59
N MET A 68 -7.86 4.24 -3.58
CA MET A 68 -9.18 4.91 -3.66
C MET A 68 -9.21 6.03 -4.70
N GLY A 69 -10.32 6.12 -5.42
CA GLY A 69 -10.69 7.27 -6.22
C GLY A 69 -10.28 7.16 -7.70
N ARG A 70 -11.02 7.91 -8.53
CA ARG A 70 -10.78 7.98 -9.98
C ARG A 70 -9.34 8.42 -10.24
N THR A 71 -8.73 7.78 -11.24
CA THR A 71 -7.37 8.05 -11.71
C THR A 71 -6.28 7.86 -10.66
N THR A 72 -6.57 7.18 -9.55
CA THR A 72 -5.54 6.64 -8.67
C THR A 72 -5.01 5.35 -9.29
N SER A 73 -3.69 5.22 -9.42
CA SER A 73 -3.04 4.04 -10.00
C SER A 73 -2.07 3.39 -9.02
N VAL A 74 -2.09 2.06 -8.98
CA VAL A 74 -1.21 1.24 -8.16
C VAL A 74 -0.62 0.14 -9.02
N THR A 75 0.70 0.04 -9.05
CA THR A 75 1.42 -1.06 -9.69
C THR A 75 2.25 -1.81 -8.67
N ILE A 76 2.08 -3.12 -8.61
CA ILE A 76 2.82 -4.01 -7.72
C ILE A 76 3.50 -5.07 -8.58
N THR A 77 4.82 -5.12 -8.52
CA THR A 77 5.64 -6.11 -9.23
C THR A 77 6.40 -6.94 -8.22
N ARG A 78 6.23 -8.27 -8.23
CA ARG A 78 6.90 -9.20 -7.30
C ARG A 78 6.75 -8.77 -5.83
N GLY A 79 5.59 -8.25 -5.47
CA GLY A 79 5.29 -7.80 -4.11
C GLY A 79 4.72 -8.91 -3.22
N ALA A 80 4.68 -8.65 -1.91
CA ALA A 80 3.96 -9.47 -0.95
C ALA A 80 3.07 -8.61 -0.05
N LEU A 81 1.78 -8.91 0.03
CA LEU A 81 0.82 -8.24 0.90
C LEU A 81 0.22 -9.28 1.84
N THR A 82 0.75 -9.35 3.05
CA THR A 82 0.54 -10.46 3.98
C THR A 82 0.07 -10.03 5.35
N GLY A 83 -0.59 -10.94 6.08
CA GLY A 83 -0.86 -10.77 7.51
C GLY A 83 -1.81 -9.62 7.87
N SER A 84 -2.55 -9.06 6.92
CA SER A 84 -3.44 -7.93 7.19
C SER A 84 -4.74 -8.39 7.84
N GLY A 85 -5.26 -7.63 8.82
CA GLY A 85 -6.45 -8.03 9.60
C GLY A 85 -7.74 -8.16 8.79
N SER A 86 -7.82 -7.54 7.62
CA SER A 86 -8.87 -7.76 6.62
C SER A 86 -8.25 -8.08 5.24
N HIS A 87 -8.15 -7.15 4.32
CA HIS A 87 -7.74 -7.43 2.95
C HIS A 87 -6.25 -7.15 2.76
N GLY A 88 -5.56 -7.98 1.97
CA GLY A 88 -4.21 -7.66 1.52
C GLY A 88 -4.21 -6.42 0.63
N LEU A 89 -5.15 -6.34 -0.30
CA LEU A 89 -5.37 -5.19 -1.17
C LEU A 89 -6.86 -4.90 -1.33
N ARG A 90 -7.21 -3.62 -1.32
CA ARG A 90 -8.55 -3.13 -1.64
C ARG A 90 -8.46 -1.99 -2.63
N ALA A 91 -9.13 -2.15 -3.78
CA ALA A 91 -9.34 -1.09 -4.76
C ALA A 91 -10.80 -0.62 -4.67
N GLY A 92 -11.01 0.69 -4.54
CA GLY A 92 -12.34 1.28 -4.45
C GLY A 92 -12.46 2.56 -5.27
N GLN A 93 -13.71 2.99 -5.50
CA GLN A 93 -14.03 4.25 -6.19
C GLN A 93 -13.29 4.44 -7.52
N GLN A 94 -13.22 3.37 -8.33
CA GLN A 94 -12.60 3.37 -9.67
C GLN A 94 -11.07 3.58 -9.68
N ALA A 95 -10.39 3.20 -8.59
CA ALA A 95 -8.93 3.06 -8.60
C ALA A 95 -8.50 1.91 -9.52
N PHE A 96 -7.35 2.07 -10.19
CA PHE A 96 -6.76 1.05 -11.06
C PHE A 96 -5.59 0.39 -10.35
N VAL A 97 -5.61 -0.94 -10.29
CA VAL A 97 -4.55 -1.73 -9.66
C VAL A 97 -4.07 -2.79 -10.63
N SER A 98 -2.76 -2.87 -10.81
CA SER A 98 -2.08 -3.95 -11.53
C SER A 98 -1.14 -4.68 -10.58
N CYS A 99 -1.17 -6.01 -10.61
CA CYS A 99 -0.35 -6.87 -9.77
C CYS A 99 0.28 -7.95 -10.66
N ASN A 100 1.61 -8.01 -10.69
CA ASN A 100 2.36 -8.97 -11.48
C ASN A 100 3.35 -9.72 -10.58
N GLY A 101 3.22 -11.05 -10.50
CA GLY A 101 4.05 -11.87 -9.62
C GLY A 101 3.85 -11.56 -8.13
N THR A 102 2.72 -10.96 -7.75
CA THR A 102 2.44 -10.53 -6.37
C THR A 102 1.76 -11.63 -5.57
N THR A 103 2.18 -11.82 -4.33
CA THR A 103 1.55 -12.75 -3.38
C THR A 103 0.62 -12.02 -2.42
N PHE A 104 -0.59 -12.55 -2.25
CA PHE A 104 -1.53 -12.14 -1.21
C PHE A 104 -1.83 -13.37 -0.34
N SER A 105 -1.42 -13.35 0.93
CA SER A 105 -1.60 -14.53 1.81
C SER A 105 -1.81 -14.13 3.26
N GLN A 106 -2.48 -14.99 4.03
CA GLN A 106 -2.69 -14.81 5.48
C GLN A 106 -3.38 -13.48 5.84
N ASN A 107 -4.25 -12.97 4.97
CA ASN A 107 -5.07 -11.78 5.25
C ASN A 107 -6.46 -12.24 5.75
N GLY A 108 -7.05 -11.51 6.70
CA GLY A 108 -8.29 -11.91 7.39
C GLY A 108 -9.59 -11.72 6.61
N GLY A 109 -9.55 -11.14 5.42
CA GLY A 109 -10.69 -10.90 4.55
C GLY A 109 -11.03 -12.16 3.77
N LEU A 110 -12.25 -12.66 3.98
CA LEU A 110 -12.91 -13.67 3.15
C LEU A 110 -13.34 -13.07 1.80
#